data_AF-A0A6A7LHS1-F1
#
_entry.id   AF-A0A6A7LHS1-F1
#
_cell.length_a   1.000
_cell.length_b   1.000
_cell.length_c   1.000
_cell.angle_alpha   90.00
_cell.angle_beta   90.00
_cell.angle_gamma   90.00
#
_symmetry.space_group_name_H-M   'P 1'
#
loop_
_entity.id
_entity.type
_entity.pdbx_description
1 polymer ?
#
loop_
_entity_poly.entity_id
_entity_poly.type
_entity_poly.pdbx_seq_one_letter_code
_entity_poly.pdbx_strand_id
1 'polypeptide(L)' 'MSEIKQIENIKQQFTLNTHTETRNKAIDALSAYGNNGIDAINDLMRITVNDEVKIHGLETIKKIKDSMKK' A
#
# COMPACT_ATOMS: atom_id res chain seq x y z
N MET A 1 -11.48 16.19 0.29
CA MET A 1 -11.65 14.80 -0.19
C MET A 1 -11.45 13.89 1.02
N SER A 2 -12.34 12.92 1.28
CA SER A 2 -12.21 12.05 2.46
C SER A 2 -11.02 11.10 2.31
N GLU A 3 -10.37 10.76 3.42
CA GLU A 3 -9.25 9.81 3.51
C GLU A 3 -9.55 8.49 2.77
N ILE A 4 -10.75 7.95 2.99
CA ILE A 4 -11.23 6.71 2.35
C ILE A 4 -11.24 6.84 0.83
N LYS A 5 -11.66 7.99 0.28
CA LYS A 5 -11.65 8.21 -1.17
C LYS A 5 -10.24 8.29 -1.73
N GLN A 6 -9.27 8.80 -0.96
CA GLN A 6 -7.88 8.85 -1.41
C GLN A 6 -7.26 7.45 -1.43
N ILE A 7 -7.49 6.66 -0.37
CA ILE A 7 -7.04 5.26 -0.29
C ILE A 7 -7.60 4.44 -1.46
N GLU A 8 -8.90 4.54 -1.73
CA GLU A 8 -9.55 3.84 -2.84
C GLU A 8 -8.98 4.27 -4.20
N ASN A 9 -8.71 5.57 -4.40
CA ASN A 9 -8.07 6.05 -5.62
C ASN A 9 -6.66 5.45 -5.80
N ILE A 10 -5.87 5.36 -4.72
CA ILE A 10 -4.54 4.75 -4.75
C ILE A 10 -4.63 3.24 -5.06
N LYS A 11 -5.61 2.53 -4.47
CA LYS A 11 -5.86 1.10 -4.78
C LYS A 11 -6.22 0.89 -6.25
N GLN A 12 -7.06 1.76 -6.81
CA GLN A 12 -7.39 1.72 -8.23
C GLN A 12 -6.16 1.95 -9.11
N GLN A 13 -5.34 2.95 -8.80
CA GLN A 13 -4.08 3.21 -9.53
C GLN A 13 -3.14 2.00 -9.47
N PHE A 14 -3.00 1.35 -8.30
CA PHE A 14 -2.20 0.14 -8.18
C PHE A 14 -2.72 -0.99 -9.07
N THR A 15 -4.05 -1.19 -9.09
CA THR A 15 -4.69 -2.30 -9.81
C THR A 15 -4.62 -2.11 -11.32
N LEU A 16 -4.78 -0.88 -11.80
CA LEU A 16 -4.72 -0.54 -13.22
C LEU A 16 -3.29 -0.53 -13.79
N ASN A 17 -2.27 -0.47 -12.94
CA ASN A 17 -0.88 -0.46 -13.35
C ASN A 17 -0.22 -1.83 -13.16
N THR A 18 0.64 -2.23 -14.09
CA THR A 18 1.46 -3.46 -14.01
C THR A 18 2.92 -3.17 -13.66
N HIS A 19 3.35 -1.91 -13.79
CA HIS A 19 4.70 -1.49 -13.47
C HIS A 19 4.98 -1.59 -11.96
N THR A 20 6.00 -2.36 -11.60
CA THR A 20 6.45 -2.56 -10.21
C THR A 20 6.68 -1.23 -9.50
N GLU A 21 7.35 -0.27 -10.16
CA GLU A 21 7.67 1.03 -9.56
C GLU A 21 6.40 1.82 -9.18
N THR A 22 5.40 1.88 -10.07
CA THR A 22 4.13 2.56 -9.80
C THR A 22 3.38 1.89 -8.65
N ARG A 23 3.43 0.55 -8.58
CA ARG A 23 2.84 -0.22 -7.49
C ARG A 23 3.52 0.05 -6.16
N ASN A 24 4.85 0.12 -6.12
CA ASN A 24 5.61 0.46 -4.91
C ASN A 24 5.30 1.87 -4.44
N LYS A 25 5.24 2.85 -5.36
CA LYS A 25 4.82 4.23 -5.03
C LYS A 25 3.41 4.30 -4.45
N ALA A 26 2.48 3.49 -4.95
CA ALA A 26 1.14 3.41 -4.39
C ALA A 26 1.15 2.83 -2.97
N ILE A 27 1.95 1.79 -2.69
CA ILE A 27 2.15 1.25 -1.34
C ILE A 27 2.75 2.31 -0.41
N ASP A 28 3.76 3.05 -0.86
CA ASP A 28 4.37 4.13 -0.09
C ASP A 28 3.35 5.24 0.22
N ALA A 29 2.50 5.61 -0.74
CA ALA A 29 1.42 6.56 -0.53
C ALA A 29 0.39 6.05 0.48
N LEU A 30 0.08 4.75 0.47
CA LEU A 30 -0.81 4.13 1.46
C LEU A 30 -0.22 4.17 2.88
N SER A 31 1.12 4.16 3.01
CA SER A 31 1.77 4.17 4.33
C SER A 31 1.46 5.43 5.16
N ALA A 32 1.17 6.55 4.49
CA ALA A 32 0.81 7.81 5.14
C ALA A 32 -0.53 7.74 5.91
N TYR A 33 -1.36 6.74 5.62
CA TYR A 33 -2.68 6.56 6.23
C TYR A 33 -2.68 5.61 7.44
N GLY A 34 -1.50 5.18 7.91
CA GLY A 34 -1.39 4.36 9.12
C GLY A 34 -2.17 3.04 9.02
N ASN A 35 -3.08 2.79 9.96
CA ASN A 35 -3.83 1.52 10.04
C ASN A 35 -4.74 1.31 8.82
N ASN A 36 -5.41 2.37 8.35
CA ASN A 36 -6.24 2.29 7.14
C ASN A 36 -5.38 2.00 5.90
N GLY A 37 -4.15 2.50 5.89
CA GLY A 37 -3.14 2.17 4.90
C GLY A 37 -2.71 0.70 4.94
N ILE A 38 -2.51 0.13 6.13
CA ILE A 38 -2.14 -1.29 6.31
C ILE A 38 -3.20 -2.21 5.69
N ASP A 39 -4.48 -1.95 5.95
CA ASP A 39 -5.57 -2.76 5.39
C ASP A 39 -5.59 -2.70 3.86
N ALA A 40 -5.41 -1.50 3.30
CA ALA A 40 -5.31 -1.32 1.85
C ALA A 40 -4.09 -2.04 1.26
N ILE A 41 -2.90 -1.95 1.87
CA ILE A 41 -1.69 -2.64 1.40
C ILE A 41 -1.91 -4.17 1.45
N ASN A 42 -2.55 -4.69 2.49
CA ASN A 42 -2.89 -6.11 2.59
C ASN A 42 -3.79 -6.59 1.44
N ASP A 43 -4.81 -5.81 1.08
CA ASP A 43 -5.66 -6.13 -0.08
C ASP A 43 -4.83 -6.17 -1.38
N LEU A 44 -3.96 -5.19 -1.59
CA LEU A 44 -3.13 -5.11 -2.79
C LEU A 44 -2.14 -6.27 -2.91
N MET A 45 -1.58 -6.73 -1.79
CA MET A 45 -0.69 -7.89 -1.74
C MET A 45 -1.39 -9.21 -2.09
N ARG A 46 -2.71 -9.32 -1.84
CA ARG A 46 -3.50 -10.50 -2.20
C ARG A 46 -3.77 -10.61 -3.70
N ILE A 47 -3.87 -9.47 -4.40
CA ILE A 47 -4.19 -9.43 -5.83
C ILE A 47 -2.94 -9.38 -6.73
N THR A 48 -1.79 -8.95 -6.20
CA THR A 48 -0.54 -8.91 -6.97
C THR A 48 0.16 -10.26 -6.97
N VAL A 49 0.64 -10.69 -8.13
CA VAL A 49 1.49 -11.89 -8.27
C VAL A 49 2.98 -11.55 -8.25
N ASN A 50 3.34 -10.27 -8.27
CA ASN A 50 4.74 -9.82 -8.25
C ASN A 50 5.29 -9.87 -6.82
N ASP A 51 6.26 -10.75 -6.58
CA ASP A 51 6.84 -10.97 -5.26
C ASP A 51 7.67 -9.76 -4.76
N GLU A 52 8.29 -8.98 -5.64
CA GLU A 52 9.00 -7.75 -5.26
C GLU A 52 8.03 -6.73 -4.62
N VAL A 53 6.85 -6.57 -5.24
CA VAL A 53 5.79 -5.69 -4.73
C VAL A 53 5.25 -6.21 -3.39
N LYS A 54 5.13 -7.54 -3.23
CA LYS A 54 4.70 -8.13 -1.95
C LYS A 54 5.72 -7.86 -0.85
N ILE A 55 7.02 -8.06 -1.12
CA ILE A 55 8.09 -7.79 -0.17
C ILE A 55 8.04 -6.32 0.26
N HIS A 56 7.97 -5.39 -0.70
CA HIS A 56 7.85 -3.95 -0.42
C HIS A 56 6.61 -3.61 0.43
N GLY A 57 5.48 -4.26 0.15
CA GLY A 57 4.25 -4.13 0.95
C GLY A 57 4.42 -4.58 2.40
N LEU A 58 5.04 -5.73 2.63
CA LEU A 58 5.30 -6.26 3.97
C LEU A 58 6.29 -5.38 4.76
N GLU A 59 7.35 -4.91 4.12
CA GLU A 59 8.32 -3.99 4.73
C GLU A 59 7.65 -2.65 5.11
N THR A 60 6.78 -2.15 4.24
CA THR A 60 6.02 -0.91 4.50
C THR A 60 5.08 -1.07 5.68
N ILE A 61 4.32 -2.18 5.75
CA ILE A 61 3.46 -2.47 6.91
C ILE A 61 4.28 -2.53 8.20
N LYS A 62 5.45 -3.17 8.16
CA LYS A 62 6.35 -3.24 9.32
C LYS A 62 6.80 -1.85 9.76
N LYS A 63 7.22 -0.99 8.83
CA LYS A 63 7.61 0.41 9.11
C LYS A 63 6.48 1.22 9.75
N ILE A 64 5.25 1.07 9.26
CA ILE A 64 4.07 1.75 9.83
C ILE A 64 3.88 1.31 11.29
N LYS A 65 3.88 -0.01 11.55
CA LYS A 65 3.70 -0.57 12.90
C LYS A 65 4.82 -0.16 13.85
N ASP A 66 6.07 -0.15 13.40
CA ASP A 66 7.21 0.28 14.20
C ASP A 66 7.14 1.79 14.51
N SER A 67 6.65 2.60 13.56
CA SER A 67 6.47 4.05 13.75
C SER A 67 5.35 4.39 14.73
N MET A 68 4.31 3.55 14.83
CA MET A 68 3.22 3.71 15.80
C MET A 68 3.58 3.31 17.23
N LYS A 69 4.66 2.54 17.41
CA LYS A 69 5.14 2.10 18.73
C LYS A 69 6.07 3.11 19.41
N LYS A 70 6.54 4.12 18.68
CA LYS A 70 7.35 5.22 19.18
C LYS A 70 6.47 6.35 19.69
#